data_AF-A0A835RPL9-F1
#
_entry.id   AF-A0A835RPL9-F1
#
_cell.length_a   1.000
_cell.length_b   1.000
_cell.length_c   1.000
_cell.angle_alpha   90.00
_cell.angle_beta   90.00
_cell.angle_gamma   90.00
#
_symmetry.space_group_name_H-M   'P 1'
#
loop_
_entity.id
_entity.type
_entity.pdbx_description
1 polymer ?
#
loop_
_entity_poly.entity_id
_entity_poly.type
_entity_poly.pdbx_seq_one_letter_code
_entity_poly.pdbx_strand_id
1 'polypeptide(L)'
;MEGAIFSQIAEKVADTIRKVVLEITARVMQSYFHILHQENRLRLCGAIALVGLILMVITPRIPHSPTHHFFADMRNFLGVPNTLNVLTTYPFLLIGVPGLVLCVSGSCFSISLKGELWGWVLFYSGIAAAAYGSAYYHLKPDDDRIIWDRLPMMVSTISLLSNLVIERVDEWAGISCLVSLLMLVFVSAAYERTFDDLRLCMIFHFIPYVIIPVLVFLFPPKYTHSTYWFWATGFYLISRFESLADMKVYNVDRYLISGHSLEHLCLAMVPFILTVMLCLRSIKITRDY
;
A
#
# COMPACT_ATOMS: atom_id res chain seq x y z
N MET A 1 -4.93 -38.28 -32.69
CA MET A 1 -4.75 -37.23 -33.71
C MET A 1 -5.35 -35.88 -33.27
N GLU A 2 -6.44 -35.87 -32.50
CA GLU A 2 -7.10 -34.63 -32.01
C GLU A 2 -6.31 -33.83 -30.97
N GLY A 3 -5.53 -34.47 -30.10
CA GLY A 3 -4.76 -33.78 -29.06
C GLY A 3 -3.63 -32.88 -29.58
N ALA A 4 -3.01 -33.23 -30.71
CA ALA A 4 -1.96 -32.43 -31.34
C ALA A 4 -2.52 -31.14 -31.96
N ILE A 5 -3.72 -31.22 -32.55
CA ILE A 5 -4.41 -30.07 -33.15
C ILE A 5 -4.85 -29.09 -32.05
N PHE A 6 -5.37 -29.60 -30.93
CA PHE A 6 -5.78 -28.76 -29.80
C PHE A 6 -4.60 -28.01 -29.16
N SER A 7 -3.45 -28.70 -29.00
CA SER A 7 -2.20 -28.08 -28.53
C SER A 7 -1.74 -26.95 -29.45
N GLN A 8 -1.78 -27.17 -30.76
CA GLN A 8 -1.32 -26.20 -31.76
C GLN A 8 -2.24 -24.97 -31.82
N ILE A 9 -3.55 -25.16 -31.63
CA ILE A 9 -4.54 -24.07 -31.53
C ILE A 9 -4.33 -23.28 -30.24
N ALA A 10 -4.16 -23.96 -29.10
CA ALA A 10 -3.93 -23.30 -27.81
C ALA A 10 -2.66 -22.44 -27.82
N GLU A 11 -1.58 -22.94 -28.43
CA GLU A 11 -0.32 -22.21 -28.57
C GLU A 11 -0.46 -20.99 -29.48
N LYS A 12 -1.16 -21.11 -30.61
CA LYS A 12 -1.49 -19.98 -31.51
C LYS A 12 -2.35 -18.92 -30.83
N VAL A 13 -3.33 -19.34 -30.03
CA VAL A 13 -4.21 -18.42 -29.28
C VAL A 13 -3.39 -17.70 -28.20
N ALA A 14 -2.55 -18.42 -27.45
CA ALA A 14 -1.68 -17.81 -26.45
C ALA A 14 -0.71 -16.80 -27.06
N ASP A 15 -0.12 -17.11 -28.22
CA ASP A 15 0.77 -16.19 -28.95
C ASP A 15 0.04 -14.96 -29.48
N THR A 16 -1.19 -15.14 -29.96
CA THR A 16 -2.04 -14.04 -30.44
C THR A 16 -2.42 -13.11 -29.29
N ILE A 17 -2.86 -13.67 -28.15
CA ILE A 17 -3.14 -12.90 -26.93
C ILE A 17 -1.89 -12.15 -26.48
N ARG A 18 -0.72 -12.80 -26.46
CA ARG A 18 0.54 -12.17 -26.08
C ARG A 18 0.88 -10.99 -26.99
N LYS A 19 0.72 -11.14 -28.31
CA LYS A 19 0.96 -10.05 -29.28
C LYS A 19 -0.02 -8.89 -29.09
N VAL A 20 -1.30 -9.16 -28.92
CA VAL A 20 -2.33 -8.13 -28.69
C VAL A 20 -2.05 -7.37 -27.39
N VAL A 21 -1.71 -8.08 -26.30
CA VAL A 21 -1.34 -7.45 -25.03
C VAL A 21 -0.11 -6.56 -25.18
N LEU A 22 0.93 -7.03 -25.90
CA LEU A 22 2.15 -6.25 -26.18
C LEU A 22 1.87 -5.00 -27.03
N GLU A 23 1.00 -5.10 -28.03
CA GLU A 23 0.67 -3.96 -28.89
C GLU A 23 -0.18 -2.92 -28.16
N ILE A 24 -1.15 -3.35 -27.36
CA ILE A 24 -1.94 -2.45 -26.50
C ILE A 24 -1.04 -1.76 -25.48
N THR A 25 -0.16 -2.51 -24.80
CA THR A 25 0.79 -1.91 -23.85
C THR A 25 1.75 -0.95 -24.54
N ALA A 26 2.24 -1.27 -25.74
CA ALA A 26 3.10 -0.35 -26.51
C ALA A 26 2.36 0.95 -26.89
N ARG A 27 1.14 0.88 -27.40
CA ARG A 27 0.35 2.06 -27.79
C ARG A 27 -0.05 2.92 -26.58
N VAL A 28 -0.42 2.28 -25.47
CA VAL A 28 -0.69 2.96 -24.20
C VAL A 28 0.59 3.64 -23.72
N MET A 29 1.72 2.93 -23.68
CA MET A 29 3.01 3.46 -23.23
C MET A 29 3.50 4.62 -24.11
N GLN A 30 3.29 4.57 -25.42
CA GLN A 30 3.64 5.63 -26.36
C GLN A 30 2.75 6.87 -26.21
N SER A 31 1.46 6.68 -25.95
CA SER A 31 0.53 7.77 -25.60
C SER A 31 0.89 8.40 -24.25
N TYR A 32 1.29 7.58 -23.28
CA TYR A 32 1.80 8.05 -21.98
C TYR A 32 3.12 8.81 -22.11
N PHE A 33 4.06 8.34 -22.93
CA PHE A 33 5.34 9.01 -23.17
C PHE A 33 5.16 10.42 -23.73
N HIS A 34 4.18 10.59 -24.63
CA HIS A 34 3.79 11.89 -25.17
C HIS A 34 3.13 12.81 -24.11
N ILE A 35 2.40 12.24 -23.15
CA ILE A 35 1.82 12.97 -21.99
C ILE A 35 2.89 13.27 -20.93
N LEU A 36 3.98 12.50 -20.88
CA LEU A 36 5.07 12.64 -19.90
C LEU A 36 6.11 13.73 -20.25
N HIS A 37 5.90 14.53 -21.29
CA HIS A 37 6.70 15.74 -21.47
C HIS A 37 6.47 16.72 -20.31
N GLN A 38 7.52 17.40 -19.83
CA GLN A 38 7.52 18.10 -18.53
C GLN A 38 6.36 19.09 -18.36
N GLU A 39 5.95 19.79 -19.42
CA GLU A 39 4.80 20.70 -19.40
C GLU A 39 3.45 19.98 -19.23
N ASN A 40 3.29 18.80 -19.86
CA ASN A 40 2.07 18.01 -19.77
C ASN A 40 1.94 17.31 -18.41
N ARG A 41 3.08 16.97 -17.77
CA ARG A 41 3.12 16.41 -16.41
C ARG A 41 2.63 17.40 -15.36
N LEU A 42 3.12 18.64 -15.42
CA LEU A 42 2.69 19.66 -14.46
C LEU A 42 1.20 19.99 -14.63
N ARG A 43 0.72 20.05 -15.87
CA ARG A 43 -0.71 20.24 -16.18
C ARG A 43 -1.57 19.08 -15.68
N LEU A 44 -1.13 17.84 -15.87
CA LEU A 44 -1.84 16.66 -15.38
C LEU A 44 -1.87 16.60 -13.85
N CYS A 45 -0.73 16.82 -13.18
CA CYS A 45 -0.69 16.90 -11.72
C CYS A 45 -1.57 18.03 -11.19
N GLY A 46 -1.55 19.20 -11.83
CA GLY A 46 -2.42 20.33 -11.53
C GLY A 46 -3.90 19.99 -11.71
N ALA A 47 -4.27 19.29 -12.78
CA ALA A 47 -5.63 18.85 -13.04
C ALA A 47 -6.10 17.82 -11.99
N ILE A 48 -5.27 16.84 -11.64
CA ILE A 48 -5.58 15.85 -10.59
C ILE A 48 -5.75 16.53 -9.24
N ALA A 49 -4.86 17.46 -8.88
CA ALA A 49 -4.96 18.23 -7.65
C ALA A 49 -6.22 19.10 -7.62
N LEU A 50 -6.57 19.75 -8.74
CA LEU A 50 -7.79 20.55 -8.86
C LEU A 50 -9.05 19.69 -8.73
N VAL A 51 -9.11 18.53 -9.40
CA VAL A 51 -10.22 17.59 -9.26
C VAL A 51 -10.33 17.09 -7.81
N GLY A 52 -9.20 16.75 -7.18
CA GLY A 52 -9.17 16.37 -5.76
C GLY A 52 -9.70 17.48 -4.85
N LEU A 53 -9.31 18.73 -5.11
CA LEU A 53 -9.80 19.90 -4.37
C LEU A 53 -11.31 20.11 -4.58
N ILE A 54 -11.81 20.01 -5.82
CA ILE A 54 -13.23 20.12 -6.13
C ILE A 54 -14.02 19.03 -5.40
N LEU A 55 -13.55 17.78 -5.46
CA LEU A 55 -14.18 16.66 -4.74
C LEU A 55 -14.18 16.90 -3.23
N MET A 56 -13.10 17.44 -2.67
CA MET A 56 -13.01 17.81 -1.26
C MET A 56 -13.96 18.96 -0.91
N VAL A 57 -14.22 19.92 -1.80
CA VAL A 57 -15.19 20.99 -1.51
C VAL A 57 -16.62 20.49 -1.57
N ILE A 58 -16.92 19.58 -2.49
CA ILE A 58 -18.29 19.07 -2.74
C ILE A 58 -18.68 17.97 -1.73
N THR A 59 -17.75 17.11 -1.34
CA THR A 59 -18.07 16.07 -0.34
C THR A 59 -18.27 16.70 1.03
N PRO A 60 -19.30 16.32 1.80
CA PRO A 60 -19.47 16.81 3.16
C PRO A 60 -18.28 16.37 4.02
N ARG A 61 -17.94 17.19 5.03
CA ARG A 61 -16.94 16.83 6.05
C ARG A 61 -17.27 15.47 6.67
N ILE A 62 -16.24 14.67 6.88
CA ILE A 62 -16.37 13.34 7.50
C ILE A 62 -15.72 13.42 8.87
N PRO A 63 -16.50 13.62 9.95
CA PRO A 63 -15.98 13.66 11.31
C PRO A 63 -15.70 12.27 11.86
N HIS A 64 -14.99 12.19 12.99
CA HIS A 64 -14.90 10.95 13.74
C HIS A 64 -16.30 10.50 14.16
N SER A 65 -16.59 9.21 13.97
CA SER A 65 -17.81 8.62 14.49
C SER A 65 -17.58 8.19 15.94
N PRO A 66 -18.50 8.50 16.87
CA PRO A 66 -18.44 7.97 18.23
C PRO A 66 -18.38 6.44 18.29
N THR A 67 -18.90 5.77 17.24
CA THR A 67 -18.90 4.31 17.16
C THR A 67 -17.61 3.71 16.62
N HIS A 68 -16.69 4.52 16.08
CA HIS A 68 -15.48 4.06 15.41
C HIS A 68 -14.53 3.30 16.36
N HIS A 69 -14.62 3.58 17.65
CA HIS A 69 -13.77 2.98 18.67
C HIS A 69 -14.33 1.68 19.28
N PHE A 70 -15.56 1.30 18.92
CA PHE A 70 -16.18 0.06 19.41
C PHE A 70 -15.87 -1.10 18.46
N PHE A 71 -14.86 -1.88 18.82
CA PHE A 71 -14.52 -3.13 18.14
C PHE A 71 -15.46 -4.26 18.54
N ALA A 72 -15.61 -5.27 17.69
CA ALA A 72 -16.41 -6.44 17.99
C ALA A 72 -15.81 -7.27 19.14
N ASP A 73 -14.48 -7.40 19.18
CA ASP A 73 -13.77 -8.02 20.30
C ASP A 73 -13.12 -6.97 21.20
N MET A 74 -13.71 -6.77 22.38
CA MET A 74 -13.18 -5.92 23.44
C MET A 74 -12.77 -6.73 24.70
N ARG A 75 -12.54 -8.03 24.55
CA ARG A 75 -12.17 -8.90 25.66
C ARG A 75 -10.84 -8.45 26.27
N ASN A 76 -10.75 -8.63 27.59
CA ASN A 76 -9.55 -8.39 28.36
C ASN A 76 -9.02 -9.74 28.87
N PHE A 77 -7.84 -10.13 28.40
CA PHE A 77 -7.07 -11.25 28.89
C PHE A 77 -5.85 -10.72 29.64
N LEU A 78 -5.59 -11.26 30.82
CA LEU A 78 -4.39 -10.99 31.62
C LEU A 78 -4.17 -9.49 31.94
N GLY A 79 -5.24 -8.69 31.99
CA GLY A 79 -5.18 -7.27 32.32
C GLY A 79 -4.95 -6.34 31.11
N VAL A 80 -4.84 -6.87 29.89
CA VAL A 80 -4.66 -6.08 28.66
C VAL A 80 -6.02 -5.83 28.01
N PRO A 81 -6.53 -4.57 27.94
CA PRO A 81 -7.77 -4.28 27.22
C PRO A 81 -7.68 -4.59 25.73
N ASN A 82 -8.79 -4.99 25.10
CA ASN A 82 -8.88 -5.30 23.66
C ASN A 82 -7.75 -6.24 23.20
N THR A 83 -7.49 -7.30 23.97
CA THR A 83 -6.19 -7.99 23.93
C THR A 83 -5.82 -8.51 22.56
N LEU A 84 -6.75 -9.12 21.81
CA LEU A 84 -6.43 -9.63 20.48
C LEU A 84 -6.15 -8.51 19.49
N ASN A 85 -6.86 -7.38 19.55
CA ASN A 85 -6.57 -6.22 18.71
C ASN A 85 -5.17 -5.66 19.01
N VAL A 86 -4.72 -5.68 20.27
CA VAL A 86 -3.34 -5.29 20.63
C VAL A 86 -2.32 -6.32 20.15
N LEU A 87 -2.55 -7.61 20.44
CA LEU A 87 -1.59 -8.68 20.13
C LEU A 87 -1.36 -8.86 18.63
N THR A 88 -2.41 -8.70 17.82
CA THR A 88 -2.34 -8.86 16.37
C THR A 88 -1.57 -7.75 15.66
N THR A 89 -1.15 -6.69 16.37
CA THR A 89 -0.25 -5.64 15.83
C THR A 89 1.23 -6.02 15.85
N TYR A 90 1.66 -6.91 16.75
CA TYR A 90 3.07 -7.31 16.88
C TYR A 90 3.69 -7.95 15.63
N PRO A 91 2.96 -8.68 14.76
CA PRO A 91 3.48 -9.10 13.45
C PRO A 91 4.07 -7.95 12.62
N PHE A 92 3.54 -6.73 12.72
CA PHE A 92 4.16 -5.56 12.07
C PHE A 92 5.57 -5.32 12.58
N LEU A 93 5.81 -5.46 13.89
CA LEU A 93 7.14 -5.29 14.47
C LEU A 93 8.09 -6.41 14.02
N LEU A 94 7.61 -7.66 14.02
CA LEU A 94 8.39 -8.85 13.64
C LEU A 94 8.86 -8.82 12.20
N ILE A 95 8.15 -8.11 11.32
CA ILE A 95 8.52 -7.96 9.91
C ILE A 95 9.23 -6.62 9.68
N GLY A 96 8.71 -5.55 10.29
CA GLY A 96 9.18 -4.18 10.15
C GLY A 96 10.64 -4.02 10.58
N VAL A 97 11.02 -4.52 11.76
CA VAL A 97 12.39 -4.36 12.27
C VAL A 97 13.40 -5.14 11.43
N PRO A 98 13.23 -6.45 11.15
CA PRO A 98 14.16 -7.16 10.27
C PRO A 98 14.23 -6.57 8.87
N GLY A 99 13.11 -6.17 8.28
CA GLY A 99 13.09 -5.51 6.97
C GLY A 99 13.89 -4.21 6.96
N LEU A 100 13.75 -3.38 7.99
CA LEU A 100 14.54 -2.15 8.15
C LEU A 100 16.04 -2.46 8.27
N VAL A 101 16.41 -3.46 9.08
CA VAL A 101 17.81 -3.89 9.24
C VAL A 101 18.39 -4.36 7.90
N LEU A 102 17.66 -5.19 7.15
CA LEU A 102 18.09 -5.69 5.83
C LEU A 102 18.25 -4.57 4.80
N CYS A 103 17.38 -3.55 4.83
CA CYS A 103 17.54 -2.35 4.00
C CYS A 103 18.86 -1.63 4.30
N VAL A 104 19.12 -1.33 5.58
CA VAL A 104 20.27 -0.51 5.98
C VAL A 104 21.58 -1.29 5.89
N SER A 105 21.57 -2.60 6.12
CA SER A 105 22.77 -3.44 6.02
C SER A 105 23.17 -3.76 4.58
N GLY A 106 22.35 -3.41 3.58
CA GLY A 106 22.58 -3.72 2.17
C GLY A 106 22.65 -5.23 1.88
N SER A 107 22.06 -6.04 2.76
CA SER A 107 22.13 -7.50 2.71
C SER A 107 20.77 -8.09 2.30
N CYS A 108 20.76 -9.18 1.52
CA CYS A 108 19.56 -9.85 0.97
C CYS A 108 18.75 -9.04 -0.06
N PHE A 109 18.47 -7.76 0.19
CA PHE A 109 17.61 -6.97 -0.68
C PHE A 109 18.36 -6.48 -1.91
N SER A 110 17.88 -6.86 -3.09
CA SER A 110 18.38 -6.32 -4.36
C SER A 110 17.81 -4.91 -4.58
N ILE A 111 18.51 -3.90 -4.09
CA ILE A 111 18.18 -2.47 -4.26
C ILE A 111 19.31 -1.83 -5.07
N SER A 112 18.97 -1.21 -6.21
CA SER A 112 19.97 -0.63 -7.12
C SER A 112 20.09 0.89 -7.05
N LEU A 113 19.04 1.59 -6.59
CA LEU A 113 18.99 3.05 -6.55
C LEU A 113 18.95 3.59 -5.12
N LYS A 114 19.53 4.77 -4.89
CA LYS A 114 19.55 5.41 -3.57
C LYS A 114 18.16 5.86 -3.15
N GLY A 115 17.34 6.33 -4.09
CA GLY A 115 15.95 6.69 -3.84
C GLY A 115 15.13 5.49 -3.38
N GLU A 116 15.33 4.31 -3.98
CA GLU A 116 14.66 3.07 -3.56
C GLU A 116 14.99 2.73 -2.10
N LEU A 117 16.26 2.87 -1.71
CA LEU A 117 16.70 2.61 -0.34
C LEU A 117 15.92 3.48 0.67
N TRP A 118 15.82 4.79 0.43
CA TRP A 118 15.10 5.69 1.32
C TRP A 118 13.62 5.36 1.43
N GLY A 119 12.97 5.03 0.31
CA GLY A 119 11.57 4.59 0.35
C GLY A 119 11.39 3.29 1.12
N TRP A 120 12.29 2.31 0.96
CA TRP A 120 12.18 1.04 1.70
C TRP A 120 12.49 1.21 3.20
N VAL A 121 13.46 2.06 3.55
CA VAL A 121 13.75 2.42 4.94
C VAL A 121 12.54 3.07 5.60
N LEU A 122 11.91 4.04 4.95
CA LEU A 122 10.70 4.69 5.48
C LEU A 122 9.50 3.75 5.55
N PHE A 123 9.35 2.86 4.56
CA PHE A 123 8.32 1.82 4.59
C PHE A 123 8.46 0.93 5.83
N TYR A 124 9.61 0.28 6.03
CA TYR A 124 9.80 -0.63 7.17
C TYR A 124 9.82 0.10 8.51
N SER A 125 10.32 1.34 8.55
CA SER A 125 10.22 2.20 9.75
C SER A 125 8.78 2.50 10.10
N GLY A 126 7.94 2.82 9.10
CA GLY A 126 6.52 3.05 9.28
C GLY A 126 5.78 1.79 9.73
N ILE A 127 6.10 0.61 9.18
CA ILE A 127 5.54 -0.67 9.61
C ILE A 127 5.92 -0.98 11.07
N ALA A 128 7.19 -0.80 11.45
CA ALA A 128 7.62 -1.00 12.84
C ALA A 128 6.92 0.00 13.80
N ALA A 129 6.79 1.26 13.40
CA ALA A 129 6.08 2.27 14.16
C ALA A 129 4.56 2.01 14.25
N ALA A 130 3.95 1.42 13.22
CA ALA A 130 2.55 1.03 13.22
C ALA A 130 2.24 0.00 14.31
N ALA A 131 3.16 -0.93 14.61
CA ALA A 131 2.98 -1.86 15.72
C ALA A 131 2.74 -1.12 17.06
N TYR A 132 3.59 -0.14 17.37
CA TYR A 132 3.50 0.63 18.61
C TYR A 132 2.30 1.57 18.62
N GLY A 133 2.08 2.29 17.51
CA GLY A 133 0.98 3.23 17.38
C GLY A 133 -0.38 2.56 17.47
N SER A 134 -0.53 1.42 16.77
CA SER A 134 -1.73 0.60 16.78
C SER A 134 -1.98 -0.01 18.16
N ALA A 135 -0.95 -0.60 18.80
CA ALA A 135 -1.08 -1.10 20.16
C ALA A 135 -1.49 0.02 21.15
N TYR A 136 -0.88 1.21 21.04
CA TYR A 136 -1.19 2.35 21.90
C TYR A 136 -2.64 2.83 21.76
N TYR A 137 -3.16 2.83 20.53
CA TYR A 137 -4.56 3.10 20.24
C TYR A 137 -5.47 2.00 20.79
N HIS A 138 -5.20 0.72 20.50
CA HIS A 138 -6.08 -0.38 20.91
C HIS A 138 -6.11 -0.62 22.42
N LEU A 139 -5.07 -0.27 23.16
CA LEU A 139 -5.09 -0.32 24.63
C LEU A 139 -6.17 0.59 25.24
N LYS A 140 -6.44 1.73 24.61
CA LYS A 140 -7.47 2.67 25.02
C LYS A 140 -7.95 3.46 23.79
N PRO A 141 -8.92 2.94 23.03
CA PRO A 141 -9.35 3.57 21.79
C PRO A 141 -9.98 4.94 22.03
N ASP A 142 -9.40 5.98 21.43
CA ASP A 142 -9.92 7.36 21.43
C ASP A 142 -9.37 8.17 20.24
N ASP A 143 -10.01 9.31 19.96
CA ASP A 143 -9.66 10.22 18.85
C ASP A 143 -8.25 10.83 18.99
N ASP A 144 -7.70 10.92 20.21
CA ASP A 144 -6.35 11.46 20.43
C ASP A 144 -5.27 10.44 20.10
N ARG A 145 -5.58 9.15 20.21
CA ARG A 145 -4.62 8.06 20.01
C ARG A 145 -4.63 7.51 18.60
N ILE A 146 -5.75 7.60 17.89
CA ILE A 146 -5.90 6.99 16.56
C ILE A 146 -4.92 7.55 15.53
N ILE A 147 -4.46 8.79 15.72
CA ILE A 147 -3.45 9.39 14.85
C ILE A 147 -2.13 8.62 14.87
N TRP A 148 -1.80 8.00 16.01
CA TRP A 148 -0.58 7.20 16.15
C TRP A 148 -0.67 5.85 15.44
N ASP A 149 -1.88 5.33 15.23
CA ASP A 149 -2.14 4.14 14.40
C ASP A 149 -2.09 4.51 12.90
N ARG A 150 -2.77 5.59 12.51
CA ARG A 150 -2.89 6.00 11.10
C ARG A 150 -1.60 6.57 10.51
N LEU A 151 -0.90 7.43 11.24
CA LEU A 151 0.26 8.17 10.71
C LEU A 151 1.37 7.23 10.19
N PRO A 152 1.82 6.21 10.95
CA PRO A 152 2.82 5.26 10.45
C PRO A 152 2.35 4.46 9.23
N MET A 153 1.06 4.11 9.16
CA MET A 153 0.47 3.40 8.02
C MET A 153 0.43 4.29 6.76
N MET A 154 0.08 5.57 6.90
CA MET A 154 0.13 6.55 5.81
C MET A 154 1.56 6.74 5.28
N VAL A 155 2.54 6.91 6.17
CA VAL A 155 3.97 7.02 5.82
C VAL A 155 4.45 5.76 5.08
N SER A 156 4.07 4.58 5.56
CA SER A 156 4.41 3.31 4.90
C SER A 156 3.83 3.25 3.48
N THR A 157 2.56 3.64 3.35
CA THR A 157 1.82 3.59 2.08
C THR A 157 2.42 4.50 1.00
N ILE A 158 2.71 5.76 1.35
CA ILE A 158 3.31 6.71 0.39
C ILE A 158 4.75 6.30 0.05
N SER A 159 5.45 5.63 0.97
CA SER A 159 6.81 5.13 0.73
C SER A 159 6.80 3.96 -0.26
N LEU A 160 5.83 3.05 -0.16
CA LEU A 160 5.59 2.01 -1.17
C LEU A 160 5.26 2.59 -2.54
N LEU A 161 4.36 3.58 -2.60
CA LEU A 161 3.99 4.23 -3.85
C LEU A 161 5.20 4.91 -4.49
N SER A 162 5.99 5.65 -3.71
CA SER A 162 7.21 6.28 -4.19
C SER A 162 8.18 5.25 -4.77
N ASN A 163 8.46 4.16 -4.06
CA ASN A 163 9.33 3.10 -4.56
C ASN A 163 8.82 2.50 -5.86
N LEU A 164 7.52 2.25 -5.97
CA LEU A 164 6.94 1.79 -7.21
C LEU A 164 7.16 2.79 -8.35
N VAL A 165 7.02 4.10 -8.11
CA VAL A 165 7.33 5.13 -9.11
C VAL A 165 8.80 5.14 -9.49
N ILE A 166 9.73 4.98 -8.53
CA ILE A 166 11.17 4.88 -8.82
C ILE A 166 11.47 3.66 -9.71
N GLU A 167 10.88 2.52 -9.37
CA GLU A 167 11.10 1.25 -10.07
C GLU A 167 10.48 1.22 -11.47
N ARG A 168 9.41 1.97 -11.70
CA ARG A 168 8.60 1.88 -12.92
C ARG A 168 8.74 3.08 -13.85
N VAL A 169 9.01 4.26 -13.31
CA VAL A 169 9.07 5.52 -14.04
C VAL A 169 10.50 6.06 -13.99
N ASP A 170 10.89 6.67 -12.88
CA ASP A 170 12.14 7.41 -12.76
C ASP A 170 12.48 7.72 -11.28
N GLU A 171 13.77 7.79 -10.95
CA GLU A 171 14.25 8.05 -9.59
C GLU A 171 13.87 9.46 -9.10
N TRP A 172 14.08 10.50 -9.91
CA TRP A 172 13.71 11.87 -9.52
C TRP A 172 12.22 12.02 -9.34
N ALA A 173 11.43 11.45 -10.24
CA ALA A 173 9.97 11.45 -10.14
C ALA A 173 9.51 10.79 -8.83
N GLY A 174 10.10 9.65 -8.46
CA GLY A 174 9.74 8.93 -7.25
C GLY A 174 10.19 9.60 -5.95
N ILE A 175 11.38 10.22 -5.92
CA ILE A 175 11.84 11.01 -4.76
C ILE A 175 10.97 12.27 -4.59
N SER A 176 10.65 12.97 -5.68
CA SER A 176 9.75 14.12 -5.64
C SER A 176 8.36 13.73 -5.14
N CYS A 177 7.86 12.56 -5.58
CA CYS A 177 6.62 11.97 -5.09
C CYS A 177 6.69 11.69 -3.57
N LEU A 178 7.80 11.10 -3.09
CA LEU A 178 8.01 10.81 -1.66
C LEU A 178 7.92 12.07 -0.80
N VAL A 179 8.71 13.08 -1.13
CA VAL A 179 8.79 14.33 -0.35
C VAL A 179 7.44 15.04 -0.36
N SER A 180 6.80 15.16 -1.53
CA SER A 180 5.52 15.86 -1.66
C SER A 180 4.41 15.17 -0.87
N LEU A 181 4.33 13.83 -0.95
CA LEU A 181 3.31 13.06 -0.24
C LEU A 181 3.58 12.96 1.25
N LEU A 182 4.84 12.94 1.71
CA LEU A 182 5.17 13.04 3.14
C LEU A 182 4.65 14.35 3.72
N MET A 183 4.89 15.48 3.05
CA MET A 183 4.36 16.77 3.48
C MET A 183 2.83 16.75 3.53
N LEU A 184 2.18 16.13 2.54
CA LEU A 184 0.74 15.97 2.52
C LEU A 184 0.24 15.09 3.68
N VAL A 185 0.96 14.03 4.06
CA VAL A 185 0.62 13.19 5.23
C VAL A 185 0.61 14.02 6.51
N PHE A 186 1.64 14.84 6.75
CA PHE A 186 1.69 15.70 7.94
C PHE A 186 0.59 16.77 7.94
N VAL A 187 0.34 17.41 6.78
CA VAL A 187 -0.76 18.37 6.63
C VAL A 187 -2.11 17.69 6.87
N SER A 188 -2.31 16.48 6.35
CA SER A 188 -3.56 15.73 6.52
C SER A 188 -3.79 15.34 7.98
N ALA A 189 -2.75 14.88 8.67
CA ALA A 189 -2.78 14.56 10.09
C ALA A 189 -3.10 15.80 10.96
N ALA A 190 -2.46 16.94 10.67
CA ALA A 190 -2.74 18.20 11.37
C ALA A 190 -4.16 18.72 11.08
N TYR A 191 -4.61 18.58 9.83
CA TYR A 191 -5.95 18.97 9.39
C TYR A 191 -7.02 18.13 10.07
N GLU A 192 -6.87 16.80 10.08
CA GLU A 192 -7.74 15.88 10.81
C GLU A 192 -7.83 16.29 12.29
N ARG A 193 -6.69 16.54 12.95
CA ARG A 193 -6.68 16.85 14.38
C ARG A 193 -7.30 18.21 14.72
N THR A 194 -7.20 19.18 13.83
CA THR A 194 -7.66 20.56 14.04
C THR A 194 -9.13 20.73 13.64
N PHE A 195 -9.52 20.11 12.54
CA PHE A 195 -10.82 20.29 11.93
C PHE A 195 -11.72 19.06 12.07
N ASP A 196 -11.27 17.98 12.71
CA ASP A 196 -12.00 16.71 12.87
C ASP A 196 -12.64 16.28 11.53
N ASP A 197 -11.78 16.14 10.52
CA ASP A 197 -12.16 15.83 9.15
C ASP A 197 -11.17 14.85 8.51
N LEU A 198 -11.64 13.63 8.26
CA LEU A 198 -10.81 12.51 7.83
C LEU A 198 -10.57 12.48 6.31
N ARG A 199 -11.23 13.34 5.52
CA ARG A 199 -11.23 13.24 4.05
C ARG A 199 -9.84 13.17 3.44
N LEU A 200 -8.92 14.02 3.91
CA LEU A 200 -7.54 14.03 3.42
C LEU A 200 -6.80 12.74 3.77
N CYS A 201 -6.97 12.24 5.01
CA CYS A 201 -6.33 11.01 5.46
C CYS A 201 -6.84 9.77 4.70
N MET A 202 -8.13 9.74 4.33
CA MET A 202 -8.71 8.61 3.59
C MET A 202 -8.11 8.42 2.19
N ILE A 203 -7.57 9.47 1.56
CA ILE A 203 -6.92 9.38 0.25
C ILE A 203 -5.75 8.38 0.30
N PHE A 204 -5.02 8.32 1.42
CA PHE A 204 -3.90 7.41 1.56
C PHE A 204 -4.34 5.95 1.61
N HIS A 205 -5.51 5.66 2.16
CA HIS A 205 -6.06 4.30 2.13
C HIS A 205 -6.41 3.84 0.70
N PHE A 206 -6.60 4.78 -0.22
CA PHE A 206 -6.94 4.52 -1.62
C PHE A 206 -5.75 4.12 -2.49
N ILE A 207 -4.56 4.52 -2.07
CA ILE A 207 -3.31 4.28 -2.82
C ILE A 207 -3.03 2.78 -3.01
N PRO A 208 -3.02 1.91 -1.97
CA PRO A 208 -2.61 0.53 -2.13
C PRO A 208 -3.58 -0.32 -2.95
N TYR A 209 -4.86 0.07 -3.01
CA TYR A 209 -5.88 -0.72 -3.69
C TYR A 209 -6.18 -0.28 -5.12
N VAL A 210 -6.02 1.01 -5.47
CA VAL A 210 -6.23 1.51 -6.85
C VAL A 210 -4.92 1.89 -7.51
N ILE A 211 -4.16 2.79 -6.87
CA ILE A 211 -3.02 3.44 -7.54
C ILE A 211 -1.90 2.43 -7.79
N ILE A 212 -1.54 1.63 -6.78
CA ILE A 212 -0.48 0.61 -6.92
C ILE A 212 -0.80 -0.40 -8.05
N PRO A 213 -1.97 -1.07 -8.07
CA PRO A 213 -2.32 -2.01 -9.15
C PRO A 213 -2.33 -1.37 -10.54
N VAL A 214 -2.87 -0.16 -10.66
CA VAL A 214 -2.90 0.58 -11.92
C VAL A 214 -1.48 0.85 -12.41
N LEU A 215 -0.58 1.33 -11.55
CA LEU A 215 0.81 1.57 -11.92
C LEU A 215 1.56 0.26 -12.25
N VAL A 216 1.32 -0.81 -11.49
CA VAL A 216 1.91 -2.13 -11.75
C VAL A 216 1.49 -2.67 -13.11
N PHE A 217 0.24 -2.45 -13.51
CA PHE A 217 -0.31 -2.89 -14.79
C PHE A 217 0.16 -2.04 -15.97
N LEU A 218 0.21 -0.71 -15.81
CA LEU A 218 0.52 0.22 -16.90
C LEU A 218 2.01 0.31 -17.22
N PHE A 219 2.88 0.20 -16.22
CA PHE A 219 4.31 0.43 -16.39
C PHE A 219 5.13 -0.86 -16.28
N PRO A 220 6.04 -1.14 -17.22
CA PRO A 220 6.84 -2.36 -17.20
C PRO A 220 7.79 -2.40 -15.99
N PRO A 221 7.98 -3.56 -15.34
CA PRO A 221 8.82 -3.68 -14.16
C PRO A 221 10.32 -3.68 -14.50
N LYS A 222 11.10 -2.93 -13.71
CA LYS A 222 12.57 -2.99 -13.71
C LYS A 222 13.11 -4.30 -13.13
N TYR A 223 12.45 -4.84 -12.10
CA TYR A 223 12.85 -6.05 -11.39
C TYR A 223 12.02 -7.27 -11.78
N THR A 224 12.55 -8.48 -11.52
CA THR A 224 11.78 -9.73 -11.52
C THR A 224 10.77 -9.75 -10.36
N HIS A 225 9.91 -10.78 -10.30
CA HIS A 225 8.94 -10.96 -9.20
C HIS A 225 7.90 -9.83 -9.03
N SER A 226 7.64 -9.04 -10.07
CA SER A 226 6.61 -7.98 -10.04
C SER A 226 5.19 -8.47 -9.68
N THR A 227 4.89 -9.76 -9.80
CA THR A 227 3.60 -10.34 -9.40
C THR A 227 3.31 -10.21 -7.90
N TYR A 228 4.36 -10.08 -7.07
CA TYR A 228 4.24 -9.88 -5.62
C TYR A 228 3.51 -8.59 -5.25
N TRP A 229 3.56 -7.56 -6.09
CA TRP A 229 2.75 -6.35 -5.90
C TRP A 229 1.24 -6.66 -5.94
N PHE A 230 0.78 -7.57 -6.81
CA PHE A 230 -0.62 -7.98 -6.84
C PHE A 230 -1.02 -8.81 -5.62
N TRP A 231 -0.13 -9.70 -5.15
CA TRP A 231 -0.35 -10.45 -3.91
C TRP A 231 -0.46 -9.51 -2.70
N ALA A 232 0.43 -8.52 -2.60
CA ALA A 232 0.40 -7.48 -1.58
C ALA A 232 -0.91 -6.67 -1.62
N THR A 233 -1.35 -6.22 -2.81
CA THR A 233 -2.66 -5.57 -2.99
C THR A 233 -3.80 -6.49 -2.55
N GLY A 234 -3.76 -7.78 -2.91
CA GLY A 234 -4.79 -8.75 -2.53
C GLY A 234 -4.97 -8.86 -1.02
N PHE A 235 -3.87 -9.01 -0.28
CA PHE A 235 -3.91 -9.04 1.19
C PHE A 235 -4.37 -7.71 1.81
N TYR A 236 -3.96 -6.58 1.24
CA TYR A 236 -4.46 -5.29 1.66
C TYR A 236 -5.98 -5.17 1.46
N LEU A 237 -6.51 -5.60 0.31
CA LEU A 237 -7.94 -5.61 0.03
C LEU A 237 -8.70 -6.52 1.00
N ILE A 238 -8.20 -7.73 1.24
CA ILE A 238 -8.78 -8.64 2.23
C ILE A 238 -8.85 -7.95 3.60
N SER A 239 -7.76 -7.29 4.04
CA SER A 239 -7.76 -6.58 5.33
C SER A 239 -8.88 -5.53 5.43
N ARG A 240 -9.21 -4.82 4.34
CA ARG A 240 -10.31 -3.83 4.34
C ARG A 240 -11.66 -4.51 4.46
N PHE A 241 -11.86 -5.66 3.82
CA PHE A 241 -13.10 -6.43 3.96
C PHE A 241 -13.27 -6.97 5.38
N GLU A 242 -12.21 -7.48 6.00
CA GLU A 242 -12.23 -7.95 7.39
C GLU A 242 -12.57 -6.82 8.37
N SER A 243 -11.97 -5.63 8.16
CA SER A 243 -12.29 -4.41 8.91
C SER A 243 -13.78 -4.05 8.85
N LEU A 244 -14.35 -4.02 7.64
CA LEU A 244 -15.76 -3.70 7.43
C LEU A 244 -16.70 -4.79 7.96
N ALA A 245 -16.23 -6.03 8.00
CA ALA A 245 -16.98 -7.18 8.44
C ALA A 245 -16.70 -7.57 9.90
N ASP A 246 -16.08 -6.70 10.71
CA ASP A 246 -15.54 -7.01 12.05
C ASP A 246 -16.44 -7.91 12.89
N MET A 247 -17.67 -7.45 13.17
CA MET A 247 -18.66 -8.20 13.94
C MET A 247 -19.17 -9.45 13.22
N LYS A 248 -19.30 -9.40 11.89
CA LYS A 248 -19.80 -10.54 11.10
C LYS A 248 -18.81 -11.69 11.12
N VAL A 249 -17.52 -11.40 10.96
CA VAL A 249 -16.42 -12.36 11.03
C VAL A 249 -16.38 -12.99 12.41
N TYR A 250 -16.44 -12.16 13.45
CA TYR A 250 -16.42 -12.60 14.85
C TYR A 250 -17.62 -13.50 15.21
N ASN A 251 -18.79 -13.27 14.63
CA ASN A 251 -19.94 -14.15 14.83
C ASN A 251 -19.79 -15.51 14.11
N VAL A 252 -19.27 -15.49 12.87
CA VAL A 252 -19.10 -16.70 12.04
C VAL A 252 -18.03 -17.63 12.62
N ASP A 253 -16.96 -17.07 13.16
CA ASP A 253 -15.83 -17.83 13.70
C ASP A 253 -16.03 -18.33 15.14
N ARG A 254 -17.23 -18.08 15.70
CA ARG A 254 -17.62 -18.39 17.08
C ARG A 254 -16.83 -17.64 18.14
N TYR A 255 -16.61 -16.36 17.90
CA TYR A 255 -15.98 -15.41 18.81
C TYR A 255 -14.51 -15.76 19.12
N LEU A 256 -13.78 -16.30 18.15
CA LEU A 256 -12.36 -16.62 18.31
C LEU A 256 -11.50 -15.39 18.02
N ILE A 257 -11.62 -14.82 16.84
CA ILE A 257 -10.88 -13.65 16.33
C ILE A 257 -11.84 -12.71 15.60
N SER A 258 -11.79 -11.42 15.91
CA SER A 258 -12.64 -10.45 15.21
C SER A 258 -12.08 -10.09 13.84
N GLY A 259 -12.91 -9.52 12.95
CA GLY A 259 -12.41 -9.06 11.65
C GLY A 259 -11.37 -7.94 11.78
N HIS A 260 -11.45 -7.09 12.80
CA HIS A 260 -10.42 -6.08 13.12
C HIS A 260 -9.07 -6.73 13.52
N SER A 261 -9.10 -7.77 14.34
CA SER A 261 -7.88 -8.54 14.65
C SER A 261 -7.31 -9.24 13.41
N LEU A 262 -8.17 -9.77 12.54
CA LEU A 262 -7.77 -10.41 11.28
C LEU A 262 -7.24 -9.40 10.26
N GLU A 263 -7.78 -8.18 10.25
CA GLU A 263 -7.28 -7.05 9.45
C GLU A 263 -5.79 -6.82 9.71
N HIS A 264 -5.35 -6.77 10.97
CA HIS A 264 -3.93 -6.58 11.30
C HIS A 264 -3.06 -7.71 10.74
N LEU A 265 -3.52 -8.97 10.87
CA LEU A 265 -2.78 -10.13 10.35
C LEU A 265 -2.69 -10.09 8.83
N CYS A 266 -3.77 -9.75 8.13
CA CYS A 266 -3.78 -9.60 6.68
C CYS A 266 -2.91 -8.42 6.22
N LEU A 267 -2.94 -7.29 6.93
CA LEU A 267 -2.04 -6.17 6.68
C LEU A 267 -0.58 -6.57 6.88
N ALA A 268 -0.26 -7.39 7.88
CA ALA A 268 1.11 -7.83 8.15
C ALA A 268 1.68 -8.72 7.04
N MET A 269 0.82 -9.41 6.28
CA MET A 269 1.24 -10.16 5.11
C MET A 269 1.77 -9.25 3.98
N VAL A 270 1.36 -7.98 3.92
CA VAL A 270 1.84 -7.03 2.91
C VAL A 270 3.37 -6.81 3.00
N PRO A 271 3.94 -6.32 4.12
CA PRO A 271 5.38 -6.19 4.25
C PRO A 271 6.10 -7.53 4.18
N PHE A 272 5.50 -8.65 4.62
CA PHE A 272 6.10 -9.98 4.51
C PHE A 272 6.31 -10.38 3.05
N ILE A 273 5.25 -10.30 2.23
CA ILE A 273 5.29 -10.61 0.80
C ILE A 273 6.31 -9.72 0.09
N LEU A 274 6.33 -8.42 0.42
CA LEU A 274 7.31 -7.50 -0.16
C LEU A 274 8.74 -7.79 0.30
N THR A 275 8.95 -8.23 1.55
CA THR A 275 10.26 -8.71 2.04
C THR A 275 10.76 -9.88 1.19
N VAL A 276 9.91 -10.88 0.96
CA VAL A 276 10.23 -12.04 0.12
C VAL A 276 10.54 -11.60 -1.31
N MET A 277 9.73 -10.69 -1.88
CA MET A 277 9.99 -10.10 -3.20
C MET A 277 11.36 -9.43 -3.25
N LEU A 278 11.73 -8.63 -2.25
CA LEU A 278 13.01 -7.91 -2.22
C LEU A 278 14.22 -8.83 -2.13
N CYS A 279 14.11 -9.95 -1.40
CA CYS A 279 15.18 -10.94 -1.30
C CYS A 279 15.31 -11.82 -2.56
N LEU A 280 14.21 -12.07 -3.28
CA LEU A 280 14.22 -12.95 -4.47
C LEU A 280 14.40 -12.19 -5.80
N ARG A 281 14.14 -10.88 -5.82
CA ARG A 281 14.17 -10.10 -7.06
C ARG A 281 15.60 -9.88 -7.57
N SER A 282 15.69 -9.70 -8.88
CA SER A 282 16.89 -9.34 -9.62
C SER A 282 16.51 -8.35 -10.73
N ILE A 283 17.50 -7.64 -11.28
CA ILE A 283 17.27 -6.68 -12.37
C ILE A 283 16.85 -7.45 -13.63
N LYS A 284 15.67 -7.11 -14.18
CA LYS A 284 15.11 -7.67 -15.43
C LYS A 284 15.41 -6.78 -16.63
N ILE A 285 15.33 -5.46 -16.45
CA ILE A 285 15.58 -4.46 -17.48
C ILE A 285 16.58 -3.44 -16.93
N THR A 286 17.73 -3.30 -17.58
CA THR A 286 18.68 -2.23 -17.31
C THR A 286 18.15 -0.95 -17.96
N ARG A 287 17.96 0.11 -17.16
CA ARG A 287 17.66 1.46 -17.67
C ARG A 287 18.85 2.34 -17.35
N ASP A 288 19.38 3.02 -18.36
CA ASP A 288 20.37 4.07 -18.17
C ASP A 288 19.57 5.33 -17.73
N TYR A 289 19.75 5.74 -16.47
CA TYR A 289 19.15 6.93 -15.89
C TYR A 289 20.09 8.14 -16.07
#